data_AF-A0A0B1SIC5-F1
#
_entry.id   AF-A0A0B1SIC5-F1
#
_cell.length_a   1.000
_cell.length_b   1.000
_cell.length_c   1.000
_cell.angle_alpha   90.00
_cell.angle_beta   90.00
_cell.angle_gamma   90.00
#
_symmetry.space_group_name_H-M   'P 1'
#
loop_
_entity.id
_entity.type
_entity.pdbx_description
1 polymer ?
#
loop_
_entity_poly.entity_id
_entity_poly.type
_entity_poly.pdbx_seq_one_letter_code
_entity_poly.pdbx_strand_id
1 'polypeptide(L)'
;MSSPSKFRAASYAAESLTATREQAVILRSLLALIGKHCPTEYDKYVLLEERDKLLSKLREEENKKNDGKRETAEGTCPGMCPEKERYVRVVQKRISPYECNEDGTLNSSRMVKVN
;
A
#
# COMPACT_ATOMS: atom_id res chain seq x y z
N MET A 1 -19.10 14.55 7.23
CA MET A 1 -18.46 13.23 7.39
C MET A 1 -18.18 12.70 5.99
N SER A 2 -16.95 12.85 5.51
CA SER A 2 -16.60 12.40 4.16
C SER A 2 -16.36 10.90 4.21
N SER A 3 -17.22 10.14 3.53
CA SER A 3 -17.14 8.69 3.41
C SER A 3 -15.74 8.27 2.92
N PRO A 4 -15.11 7.20 3.42
CA PRO A 4 -13.83 6.78 2.92
C PRO A 4 -13.95 6.46 1.43
N SER A 5 -13.07 7.10 0.67
CA SER A 5 -12.74 6.89 -0.75
C SER A 5 -13.41 5.66 -1.37
N LYS A 6 -14.26 5.90 -2.37
CA LYS A 6 -14.79 4.90 -3.30
C LYS A 6 -13.72 3.83 -3.55
N PHE A 7 -14.04 2.56 -3.30
CA PHE A 7 -13.14 1.42 -3.48
C PHE A 7 -12.26 1.60 -4.73
N ARG A 8 -10.93 1.64 -4.56
CA ARG A 8 -9.96 1.66 -5.68
C ARG A 8 -10.18 0.50 -6.68
N ALA A 9 -10.91 -0.55 -6.31
CA ALA A 9 -11.35 -1.59 -7.23
C ALA A 9 -12.10 -1.01 -8.45
N ALA A 10 -13.06 -0.11 -8.22
CA ALA A 10 -13.82 0.49 -9.32
C ALA A 10 -12.95 1.39 -10.19
N SER A 11 -12.00 2.11 -9.58
CA SER A 11 -11.07 2.97 -10.32
C SER A 11 -10.09 2.16 -11.17
N TYR A 12 -9.45 1.13 -10.61
CA TYR A 12 -8.52 0.28 -11.36
C TYR A 12 -9.20 -0.46 -12.52
N ALA A 13 -10.44 -0.93 -12.32
CA ALA A 13 -11.21 -1.55 -13.40
C ALA A 13 -11.49 -0.56 -14.54
N ALA A 14 -11.97 0.64 -14.21
CA ALA A 14 -12.25 1.69 -15.18
C ALA A 14 -10.97 2.16 -15.92
N GLU A 15 -9.89 2.42 -15.18
CA GLU A 15 -8.59 2.82 -15.72
C GLU A 15 -8.04 1.76 -16.68
N SER A 16 -8.26 0.46 -16.41
CA SER A 16 -7.74 -0.62 -17.24
C SER A 16 -8.34 -0.67 -18.65
N LEU A 17 -9.52 -0.08 -18.86
CA LEU A 17 -10.21 -0.06 -20.16
C LEU A 17 -9.61 0.95 -21.14
N THR A 18 -9.00 2.02 -20.62
CA THR A 18 -8.43 3.12 -21.42
C THR A 18 -6.91 3.17 -21.37
N ALA A 19 -6.30 2.29 -20.58
CA ALA A 19 -4.86 2.19 -20.38
C ALA A 19 -4.12 1.49 -21.54
N THR A 20 -2.80 1.69 -21.62
CA THR A 20 -1.95 0.88 -22.51
C THR A 20 -2.00 -0.59 -22.10
N ARG A 21 -1.56 -1.50 -22.99
CA ARG A 21 -1.58 -2.94 -22.70
C ARG A 21 -0.81 -3.26 -21.41
N GLU A 22 0.36 -2.65 -21.24
CA GLU A 22 1.25 -2.84 -20.09
C GLU A 22 0.61 -2.31 -18.80
N GLN A 23 0.06 -1.09 -18.84
CA GLN A 23 -0.67 -0.50 -17.71
C GLN A 23 -1.91 -1.33 -17.33
N ALA A 24 -2.67 -1.82 -18.32
CA ALA A 24 -3.86 -2.63 -18.09
C ALA A 24 -3.53 -3.97 -17.40
N VAL A 25 -2.38 -4.59 -17.72
CA VAL A 25 -1.89 -5.78 -17.01
C VAL A 25 -1.61 -5.46 -15.53
N ILE A 26 -0.96 -4.33 -15.25
CA ILE A 26 -0.64 -3.91 -13.88
C ILE A 26 -1.92 -3.62 -13.09
N LEU A 27 -2.87 -2.89 -13.67
CA LEU A 27 -4.16 -2.55 -13.04
C LEU A 27 -4.98 -3.81 -12.72
N ARG A 28 -5.03 -4.80 -13.63
CA ARG A 28 -5.65 -6.10 -13.34
C ARG A 28 -4.94 -6.88 -12.24
N SER A 29 -3.61 -6.78 -12.16
CA SER A 29 -2.84 -7.40 -11.08
C SER A 29 -3.16 -6.75 -9.73
N LEU A 30 -3.30 -5.41 -9.69
CA LEU A 30 -3.74 -4.68 -8.50
C LEU A 30 -5.15 -5.07 -8.07
N LEU A 31 -6.08 -5.24 -9.03
CA LEU A 31 -7.43 -5.74 -8.76
C LEU A 31 -7.42 -7.12 -8.11
N ALA A 32 -6.55 -8.02 -8.57
CA ALA A 32 -6.45 -9.38 -8.05
C ALA A 32 -5.96 -9.44 -6.58
N LEU A 33 -5.33 -8.38 -6.06
CA LEU A 33 -4.94 -8.30 -4.65
C LEU A 33 -6.13 -7.97 -3.73
N ILE A 34 -7.20 -7.41 -4.27
CA ILE A 34 -8.35 -6.95 -3.48
C ILE A 34 -9.13 -8.17 -2.96
N GLY A 35 -9.40 -8.19 -1.65
CA GLY A 35 -10.12 -9.29 -1.00
C GLY A 35 -9.29 -10.54 -0.72
N LYS A 36 -7.97 -10.52 -1.00
CA LYS A 36 -7.06 -11.62 -0.67
C LYS A 36 -6.99 -11.83 0.84
N HIS A 37 -7.34 -13.03 1.29
CA HIS A 37 -7.27 -13.41 2.71
C HIS A 37 -5.80 -13.57 3.15
N CYS A 38 -5.42 -12.82 4.19
CA CYS A 38 -4.05 -12.79 4.72
C CYS A 38 -4.08 -13.05 6.24
N PRO A 39 -3.97 -14.32 6.68
CA PRO A 39 -4.15 -14.68 8.09
C PRO A 39 -3.01 -14.18 8.99
N THR A 40 -1.79 -14.11 8.49
CA THR A 40 -0.62 -13.69 9.30
C THR A 40 -0.15 -12.27 8.96
N GLU A 41 0.59 -11.65 9.87
CA GLU A 41 1.26 -10.36 9.63
C GLU A 41 2.28 -10.46 8.50
N TYR A 42 2.90 -11.62 8.31
CA TYR A 42 3.80 -11.86 7.18
C TYR A 42 3.04 -11.85 5.86
N ASP A 43 1.88 -12.51 5.77
CA ASP A 43 1.05 -12.50 4.55
C ASP A 43 0.61 -11.09 4.19
N LYS A 44 0.23 -10.30 5.20
CA LYS A 44 -0.15 -8.88 5.04
C LYS A 44 1.04 -8.06 4.55
N TYR A 45 2.24 -8.27 5.10
CA TYR A 45 3.46 -7.63 4.62
C TYR A 45 3.74 -7.98 3.14
N VAL A 46 3.71 -9.27 2.79
CA VAL A 46 3.96 -9.74 1.42
C VAL A 46 2.96 -9.14 0.43
N LEU A 47 1.67 -9.07 0.79
CA LEU A 47 0.64 -8.44 -0.04
C LEU A 47 0.94 -6.95 -0.28
N LEU A 48 1.32 -6.21 0.76
CA LEU A 48 1.64 -4.78 0.64
C LEU A 48 2.93 -4.54 -0.15
N GLU A 49 3.91 -5.44 -0.03
CA GLU A 49 5.13 -5.43 -0.83
C GLU A 49 4.83 -5.66 -2.32
N GLU A 50 3.96 -6.64 -2.63
CA GLU A 50 3.51 -6.92 -4.00
C GLU A 50 2.76 -5.73 -4.59
N ARG A 51 1.81 -5.15 -3.84
CA ARG A 51 1.07 -3.95 -4.23
C ARG A 51 2.01 -2.77 -4.52
N ASP A 52 2.98 -2.50 -3.63
CA ASP A 52 3.90 -1.38 -3.78
C ASP A 52 4.77 -1.53 -5.05
N LYS A 53 5.22 -2.75 -5.37
CA LYS A 53 5.94 -3.04 -6.61
C LYS A 53 5.09 -2.76 -7.85
N LEU A 54 3.83 -3.17 -7.84
CA LEU A 54 2.89 -2.90 -8.94
C LEU A 54 2.64 -1.39 -9.10
N LEU A 55 2.45 -0.66 -8.00
CA LEU A 55 2.28 0.79 -8.04
C LEU A 55 3.54 1.52 -8.53
N SER A 56 4.75 1.03 -8.20
CA SER A 56 5.99 1.58 -8.76
C SER A 56 6.04 1.42 -10.28
N LYS A 57 5.76 0.19 -10.77
CA LYS A 57 5.71 -0.09 -12.21
C LYS A 57 4.66 0.74 -12.92
N LEU A 58 3.48 0.94 -12.31
CA LEU A 58 2.43 1.77 -12.89
C LEU A 58 2.91 3.22 -13.09
N ARG A 59 3.55 3.80 -12.06
CA ARG A 59 4.15 5.14 -12.15
C ARG A 59 5.25 5.24 -13.20
N GLU A 60 6.07 4.19 -13.34
CA GLU A 60 7.10 4.14 -14.40
C GLU A 60 6.47 4.17 -15.79
N GLU A 61 5.39 3.40 -16.03
CA GLU A 61 4.66 3.42 -17.31
C GLU A 61 3.95 4.76 -17.56
N GLU A 62 3.38 5.38 -16.53
CA GLU A 62 2.79 6.73 -16.63
C GLU A 62 3.84 7.78 -16.99
N ASN A 63 5.01 7.73 -16.36
CA ASN A 63 6.12 8.65 -16.64
C ASN A 63 6.69 8.49 -18.06
N LYS A 64 6.67 7.27 -18.63
CA LYS A 64 7.04 7.04 -20.04
C LYS A 64 6.10 7.75 -21.01
N LYS A 65 4.81 7.81 -20.69
CA LYS A 65 3.79 8.46 -21.52
C LYS A 65 3.87 9.99 -21.45
N ASN A 66 4.31 10.56 -20.32
CA ASN A 66 4.34 11.99 -20.08
C ASN A 66 5.65 12.67 -20.55
N ASP A 67 6.34 12.14 -21.56
CA ASP A 67 7.60 12.67 -22.11
C ASP A 67 8.67 13.02 -21.04
N GLY A 68 8.72 12.22 -19.97
CA GLY A 68 9.67 12.43 -18.87
C GLY A 68 9.26 13.48 -17.83
N LYS A 69 8.08 14.11 -17.96
CA LYS A 69 7.51 14.94 -16.90
C LYS A 69 7.05 14.05 -15.75
N ARG A 70 7.91 13.96 -14.73
CA ARG A 70 7.63 13.19 -13.52
C ARG A 70 6.62 13.92 -12.66
N GLU A 71 5.54 13.24 -12.33
CA GLU A 71 4.64 13.73 -11.28
C GLU A 71 5.28 13.52 -9.90
N THR A 72 5.15 14.53 -9.04
CA THR A 72 5.60 14.45 -7.65
C THR A 72 4.73 13.44 -6.92
N ALA A 73 5.35 12.39 -6.37
CA ALA A 73 4.63 11.42 -5.56
C ALA A 73 4.31 12.02 -4.20
N GLU A 74 3.03 12.31 -3.96
CA GLU A 74 2.52 12.72 -2.65
C GLU A 74 1.98 11.51 -1.89
N GLY A 75 2.62 11.21 -0.76
CA GLY A 75 2.18 10.15 0.14
C GLY A 75 1.33 10.72 1.27
N THR A 76 0.16 10.14 1.51
CA THR A 76 -0.67 10.46 2.67
C THR A 76 -0.76 9.24 3.58
N CYS A 77 -0.37 9.39 4.85
CA CYS A 77 -0.63 8.41 5.89
C CYS A 77 -1.37 9.10 7.04
N PRO A 78 -2.59 8.67 7.42
CA PRO A 78 -3.34 9.32 8.49
C PRO A 78 -2.76 9.05 9.89
N GLY A 79 -1.85 8.07 10.02
CA GLY A 79 -1.13 7.77 11.26
C GLY A 79 0.37 8.11 11.16
N MET A 80 1.08 7.99 12.27
CA MET A 80 2.53 8.29 12.36
C MET A 80 3.42 7.19 11.76
N CYS A 81 2.88 5.99 11.52
CA CYS A 81 3.59 4.84 10.96
C CYS A 81 2.78 4.20 9.82
N PRO A 82 3.34 4.06 8.60
CA PRO A 82 2.69 3.39 7.48
C PRO A 82 2.36 1.92 7.78
N GLU A 83 1.24 1.43 7.25
CA GLU A 83 0.77 0.06 7.51
C GLU A 83 1.81 -1.03 7.15
N LYS A 84 2.44 -0.89 5.98
CA LYS A 84 3.48 -1.82 5.54
C LYS A 84 4.64 -1.90 6.53
N GLU A 85 5.09 -0.75 7.01
CA GLU A 85 6.17 -0.67 7.99
C GLU A 85 5.77 -1.34 9.31
N ARG A 86 4.53 -1.18 9.76
CA ARG A 86 4.03 -1.87 10.96
C ARG A 86 4.20 -3.38 10.85
N TYR A 87 3.73 -4.00 9.77
CA TYR A 87 3.85 -5.46 9.59
C TYR A 87 5.31 -5.90 9.45
N VAL A 88 6.15 -5.13 8.75
CA VAL A 88 7.61 -5.42 8.68
C VAL A 88 8.22 -5.48 10.07
N ARG A 89 7.92 -4.48 10.91
CA ARG A 89 8.49 -4.40 12.26
C ARG A 89 7.96 -5.48 13.18
N VAL A 90 6.69 -5.89 13.04
CA VAL A 90 6.13 -7.04 13.77
C VAL A 90 6.84 -8.34 13.37
N VAL A 91 6.96 -8.62 12.07
CA VAL A 91 7.64 -9.80 11.54
C VAL A 91 9.10 -9.87 12.00
N GLN A 92 9.80 -8.73 12.01
CA GLN A 92 11.19 -8.62 12.45
C GLN A 92 11.37 -8.56 13.97
N LYS A 93 10.28 -8.53 14.75
CA LYS A 93 10.28 -8.37 16.22
C LYS A 93 11.02 -7.10 16.68
N ARG A 94 10.78 -5.98 15.98
CA ARG A 94 11.38 -4.66 16.23
C ARG A 94 10.35 -3.65 16.72
N ILE A 95 9.54 -4.07 17.69
CA ILE A 95 8.51 -3.24 18.32
C ILE A 95 9.03 -2.76 19.68
N SER A 96 8.94 -1.46 19.92
CA SER A 96 9.31 -0.87 21.20
C SER A 96 8.19 -1.07 22.23
N PRO A 97 8.48 -1.25 23.53
CA PRO A 97 7.45 -1.28 24.57
C PRO A 97 6.56 -0.04 24.58
N TYR A 98 7.07 1.13 24.16
CA TYR A 98 6.29 2.36 24.06
C TYR A 98 5.23 2.34 22.94
N GLU A 99 5.33 1.38 22.02
CA GLU A 99 4.39 1.16 20.91
C GLU A 99 3.36 0.07 21.23
N CYS A 100 3.41 -0.48 22.45
CA CYS A 100 2.47 -1.46 22.96
C CYS A 100 1.48 -0.82 23.95
N ASN A 101 0.39 -1.53 24.20
CA ASN A 101 -0.51 -1.33 25.33
C ASN A 101 0.13 -1.86 26.63
N GLU A 102 -0.53 -1.61 27.77
CA GLU A 102 -0.08 -2.07 29.09
C GLU A 102 -0.01 -3.60 29.21
N ASP A 103 -0.84 -4.31 28.44
CA ASP A 103 -0.86 -5.78 28.34
C ASP A 103 0.22 -6.34 27.38
N GLY A 104 1.06 -5.47 26.80
CA GLY A 104 2.10 -5.84 25.84
C GLY A 104 1.60 -6.06 24.41
N THR A 105 0.31 -5.91 24.14
CA THR A 105 -0.24 -6.01 22.77
C THR A 105 0.15 -4.81 21.92
N LEU A 106 0.34 -5.01 20.62
CA LEU A 106 0.71 -3.95 19.69
C LEU A 106 -0.39 -2.88 19.61
N ASN A 107 -0.01 -1.61 19.78
CA ASN A 107 -0.92 -0.47 19.59
C ASN A 107 -0.52 0.32 18.34
N SER A 108 -1.29 0.16 17.26
CA SER A 108 -1.04 0.85 15.98
C SER A 108 -1.05 2.38 16.09
N SER A 109 -1.77 2.97 17.06
CA SER A 109 -1.82 4.42 17.26
C SER A 109 -0.58 4.97 17.99
N ARG A 110 0.20 4.10 18.63
CA ARG A 110 1.46 4.47 19.32
C ARG A 110 2.69 4.25 18.44
N MET A 111 2.56 3.53 17.32
CA MET A 111 3.68 3.28 16.41
C MET A 111 4.08 4.54 15.65
N VAL A 112 5.39 4.75 15.55
CA VAL A 112 5.99 5.87 14.81
C VAL A 112 6.92 5.33 13.73
N LYS A 113 6.91 5.98 12.56
CA LYS A 113 7.82 5.67 11.46
C LYS A 113 9.27 5.72 11.93
N VAL A 114 10.03 4.67 11.64
CA VAL A 114 11.48 4.60 11.86
C VAL A 114 12.20 5.04 10.57
N ASN A 115 13.27 5.82 10.73
CA ASN A 115 14.11 6.29 9.62
C ASN A 115 15.08 5.21 9.14
#